data_AF-A0A7Y2NTP5-F1
#
_entry.id   AF-A0A7Y2NTP5-F1
#
_cell.length_a   1.000
_cell.length_b   1.000
_cell.length_c   1.000
_cell.angle_alpha   90.00
_cell.angle_beta   90.00
_cell.angle_gamma   90.00
#
_symmetry.space_group_name_H-M   'P 1'
#
loop_
_entity.id
_entity.type
_entity.pdbx_description
1 polymer ?
#
loop_
_entity_poly.entity_id
_entity_poly.type
_entity_poly.pdbx_seq_one_letter_code
_entity_poly.pdbx_strand_id
1 'polypeptide(L)'
;CAEGLMDAGCLPVLKHAPGHGRATIDSHKSLPRIDVPLAELDQTDFSTFMALADLPMVMTAHIVLPEIDPEVPVTLSAQGSGYLRDRIGIDLWQHDMSGHHHRQIRQRPERREIGQLQF
;
A
#
# COMPACT_ATOMS: atom_id res chain seq x y z
N CYS A 1 2.13 18.35 0.77
CA CYS A 1 3.49 17.99 1.26
C CYS A 1 4.23 17.03 0.33
N ALA A 2 3.58 16.04 -0.30
CA ALA A 2 4.25 15.14 -1.25
C ALA A 2 4.79 15.88 -2.50
N GLU A 3 4.03 16.84 -3.02
CA GLU A 3 4.46 17.72 -4.12
C GLU A 3 5.77 18.44 -3.81
N GLY A 4 5.88 19.08 -2.64
CA GLY A 4 7.13 19.74 -2.24
C GLY A 4 8.34 18.81 -2.10
N LEU A 5 8.14 17.52 -1.77
CA LEU A 5 9.22 16.53 -1.80
C LEU A 5 9.65 16.26 -3.24
N MET A 6 8.69 16.07 -4.14
CA MET A 6 8.96 15.86 -5.56
C MET A 6 9.65 17.07 -6.20
N ASP A 7 9.22 18.30 -5.86
CA ASP A 7 9.84 19.55 -6.31
C ASP A 7 11.30 19.68 -5.83
N ALA A 8 11.61 19.13 -4.66
CA ALA A 8 12.96 19.07 -4.10
C ALA A 8 13.78 17.87 -4.61
N GLY A 9 13.28 17.10 -5.58
CA GLY A 9 13.95 15.90 -6.11
C GLY A 9 13.96 14.70 -5.15
N CYS A 10 13.10 14.71 -4.12
CA CYS A 10 12.96 13.62 -3.15
C CYS A 10 11.72 12.78 -3.46
N LEU A 11 11.85 11.45 -3.45
CA LEU A 11 10.71 10.57 -3.67
C LEU A 11 9.89 10.39 -2.39
N PRO A 12 8.61 10.82 -2.35
CA PRO A 12 7.74 10.52 -1.22
C PRO A 12 7.39 9.03 -1.15
N VAL A 13 7.26 8.51 0.06
CA VAL A 13 6.80 7.14 0.32
C VAL A 13 5.55 7.21 1.18
N LEU A 14 4.42 6.77 0.63
CA LEU A 14 3.18 6.65 1.38
C LEU A 14 3.30 5.48 2.35
N LYS A 15 2.99 5.66 3.63
CA LYS A 15 3.14 4.58 4.62
C LYS A 15 2.16 4.72 5.78
N HIS A 16 1.79 3.65 6.49
CA HIS A 16 2.09 2.25 6.19
C HIS A 16 0.81 1.59 5.68
N ALA A 17 0.78 1.16 4.42
CA ALA A 17 -0.38 0.48 3.83
C ALA A 17 -0.57 -0.91 4.48
N PRO A 18 -1.80 -1.34 4.77
CA PRO A 18 -3.07 -0.71 4.41
C PRO A 18 -3.61 0.32 5.41
N GLY A 19 -2.86 0.65 6.46
CA GLY A 19 -3.30 1.52 7.54
C GLY A 19 -2.86 0.94 8.88
N HIS A 20 -1.95 1.64 9.56
CA HIS A 20 -1.51 1.26 10.91
C HIS A 20 -2.31 1.97 12.01
N GLY A 21 -3.21 2.90 11.65
CA GLY A 21 -3.95 3.72 12.61
C GLY A 21 -4.91 2.93 13.51
N ARG A 22 -5.33 1.74 13.09
CA ARG A 22 -6.17 0.82 13.87
C ARG A 22 -5.36 -0.14 14.75
N ALA A 23 -4.04 -0.21 14.59
CA ALA A 23 -3.22 -1.06 15.43
C ALA A 23 -3.19 -0.47 16.86
N THR A 24 -3.71 -1.22 17.82
CA THR A 24 -3.70 -0.84 19.24
C THR A 24 -2.41 -1.25 19.96
N ILE A 25 -1.55 -1.99 19.26
CA ILE A 25 -0.28 -2.51 19.77
C ILE A 25 0.86 -2.08 18.85
N ASP A 26 2.01 -1.78 19.47
CA ASP A 26 3.23 -1.40 18.77
C ASP A 26 3.80 -2.61 17.99
N SER A 27 3.85 -2.51 16.66
CA SER A 27 4.37 -3.58 15.80
C SER A 27 5.82 -3.95 16.06
N HIS A 28 6.61 -3.08 16.68
CA HIS A 28 7.99 -3.40 17.05
C HIS A 28 8.07 -4.40 18.22
N LYS A 29 6.98 -4.55 18.98
CA LYS A 29 6.93 -5.39 20.20
C LYS A 29 6.07 -6.62 20.03
N SER A 30 5.03 -6.54 19.21
CA SER A 30 4.10 -7.63 18.96
C SER A 30 3.43 -7.48 17.60
N LEU A 31 3.17 -8.59 16.94
CA LEU A 31 2.53 -8.60 15.61
C LEU A 31 1.07 -8.14 15.71
N PRO A 32 0.71 -6.96 15.15
CA PRO A 32 -0.67 -6.50 15.18
C PRO A 32 -1.53 -7.30 14.22
N ARG A 33 -2.75 -7.59 14.68
CA ARG A 33 -3.79 -8.25 13.91
C ARG A 33 -5.02 -7.35 13.87
N ILE A 34 -5.56 -7.15 12.68
CA ILE A 34 -6.76 -6.34 12.48
C ILE A 34 -7.90 -7.27 12.08
N ASP A 35 -8.72 -7.65 13.05
CA ASP A 35 -9.94 -8.46 12.85
C ASP A 35 -11.12 -7.55 12.44
N VAL A 36 -10.99 -6.86 11.31
CA VAL A 36 -12.02 -5.99 10.74
C VAL A 36 -12.34 -6.46 9.32
N PRO A 37 -13.62 -6.47 8.89
CA PRO A 37 -13.97 -6.88 7.55
C PRO A 37 -13.32 -6.05 6.46
N LEU A 38 -12.88 -6.68 5.37
CA LEU A 38 -12.26 -5.98 4.24
C LEU A 38 -13.17 -4.91 3.64
N ALA A 39 -14.49 -5.12 3.65
CA ALA A 39 -15.46 -4.15 3.16
C ALA A 39 -15.49 -2.85 4.00
N GLU A 40 -15.17 -2.93 5.30
CA GLU A 40 -15.02 -1.74 6.14
C GLU A 40 -13.68 -1.06 5.86
N LEU A 41 -12.59 -1.84 5.82
CA LEU A 41 -11.25 -1.32 5.52
C LEU A 41 -11.18 -0.64 4.15
N ASP A 42 -11.93 -1.15 3.16
CA ASP A 42 -12.08 -0.55 1.84
C ASP A 42 -12.67 0.87 1.90
N GLN A 43 -13.64 1.10 2.78
CA GLN A 43 -14.34 2.38 2.90
C GLN A 43 -13.51 3.41 3.68
N THR A 44 -12.70 2.96 4.64
CA THR A 44 -11.96 3.85 5.53
C THR A 44 -10.45 3.86 5.29
N ASP A 45 -9.80 2.72 5.48
CA ASP A 45 -8.35 2.64 5.59
C ASP A 45 -7.73 2.70 4.20
N PHE A 46 -8.21 1.86 3.28
CA PHE A 46 -7.67 1.77 1.93
C PHE A 46 -8.08 2.97 1.07
N SER A 47 -9.23 3.59 1.33
CA SER A 47 -9.71 4.76 0.57
C SER A 47 -8.73 5.93 0.62
N THR A 48 -8.03 6.10 1.74
CA THR A 48 -6.96 7.10 1.88
C THR A 48 -5.77 6.79 0.94
N PHE A 49 -5.39 5.52 0.81
CA PHE A 49 -4.29 5.12 -0.08
C PHE A 49 -4.69 5.18 -1.56
N MET A 50 -5.94 4.81 -1.87
CA MET A 50 -6.49 4.92 -3.23
C MET A 50 -6.55 6.39 -3.71
N ALA A 51 -6.88 7.32 -2.81
CA ALA A 51 -6.90 8.76 -3.13
C ALA A 51 -5.51 9.34 -3.43
N LEU A 52 -4.44 8.66 -2.98
CA LEU A 52 -3.03 9.06 -3.16
C LEU A 52 -2.29 8.09 -4.09
N ALA A 53 -3.04 7.40 -4.97
CA ALA A 53 -2.51 6.41 -5.90
C ALA A 53 -1.61 6.98 -7.02
N ASP A 54 -1.53 8.30 -7.12
CA ASP A 54 -0.64 9.05 -7.99
C ASP A 54 0.79 9.16 -7.43
N LEU A 55 0.98 8.88 -6.14
CA LEU A 55 2.31 8.87 -5.53
C LEU A 55 3.17 7.70 -6.05
N PRO A 56 4.51 7.89 -6.12
CA PRO A 56 5.39 6.94 -6.79
C PRO A 56 5.59 5.63 -6.02
N MET A 57 5.41 5.65 -4.69
CA MET A 57 5.73 4.51 -3.84
C MET A 57 4.84 4.44 -2.61
N VAL A 58 4.56 3.23 -2.17
CA VAL A 58 3.90 2.94 -0.90
C VAL A 58 4.63 1.84 -0.14
N MET A 59 4.75 1.98 1.18
CA MET A 59 5.37 1.03 2.08
C MET A 59 4.31 0.28 2.88
N THR A 60 4.40 -1.05 2.94
CA THR A 60 3.44 -1.89 3.68
C THR A 60 3.76 -1.99 5.17
N ALA A 61 2.72 -2.18 6.00
CA ALA A 61 2.80 -2.42 7.43
C ALA A 61 2.97 -3.92 7.73
N HIS A 62 3.72 -4.25 8.78
CA HIS A 62 3.86 -5.62 9.28
C HIS A 62 2.65 -5.98 10.17
N ILE A 63 1.50 -6.23 9.54
CA ILE A 63 0.24 -6.55 10.21
C ILE A 63 -0.43 -7.77 9.58
N VAL A 64 -1.21 -8.51 10.36
CA VAL A 64 -2.04 -9.63 9.88
C VAL A 64 -3.44 -9.11 9.55
N LEU A 65 -3.88 -9.39 8.31
CA LEU A 65 -5.25 -9.17 7.83
C LEU A 65 -5.91 -10.53 7.58
N PRO A 66 -6.69 -11.05 8.54
CA PRO A 66 -7.09 -12.45 8.55
C PRO A 66 -8.01 -12.88 7.42
N GLU A 67 -8.79 -11.94 6.88
CA GLU A 67 -9.64 -12.20 5.70
C GLU A 67 -8.84 -12.35 4.40
N ILE A 68 -7.56 -11.95 4.40
CA ILE A 68 -6.66 -12.15 3.26
C ILE A 68 -5.73 -13.34 3.55
N ASP A 69 -5.00 -13.27 4.66
CA ASP A 69 -4.06 -14.29 5.10
C ASP A 69 -3.98 -14.28 6.63
N PRO A 70 -4.49 -15.32 7.30
CA PRO A 70 -4.52 -15.38 8.76
C PRO A 70 -3.20 -15.81 9.38
N GLU A 71 -2.26 -16.38 8.61
CA GLU A 71 -1.05 -17.01 9.15
C GLU A 71 0.14 -16.06 9.18
N VAL A 72 0.27 -15.23 8.14
CA VAL A 72 1.44 -14.35 7.99
C VAL A 72 1.03 -12.89 7.73
N PRO A 73 1.87 -11.92 8.16
CA PRO A 73 1.59 -10.52 7.90
C PRO A 73 1.65 -10.19 6.41
N VAL A 74 0.99 -9.09 6.03
CA VAL A 74 0.91 -8.58 4.66
C VAL A 74 2.29 -8.43 3.98
N THR A 75 3.34 -8.08 4.73
CA THR A 75 4.72 -7.97 4.22
C THR A 75 5.31 -9.31 3.77
N LEU A 76 4.84 -10.43 4.35
CA LEU A 76 5.30 -11.80 4.06
C LEU A 76 4.27 -12.60 3.25
N SER A 77 3.01 -12.19 3.26
CA SER A 77 1.95 -12.81 2.48
C SER A 77 2.04 -12.41 1.00
N ALA A 78 2.23 -13.37 0.11
CA ALA A 78 2.11 -13.15 -1.33
C ALA A 78 0.68 -12.72 -1.70
N GLN A 79 -0.34 -13.29 -1.04
CA GLN A 79 -1.74 -12.93 -1.22
C GLN A 79 -2.02 -11.52 -0.70
N GLY A 80 -1.55 -11.19 0.50
CA GLY A 80 -1.66 -9.83 1.08
C GLY A 80 -1.01 -8.75 0.22
N SER A 81 0.23 -8.99 -0.21
CA SER A 81 0.94 -8.05 -1.09
C SER A 81 0.29 -7.95 -2.48
N GLY A 82 -0.27 -9.03 -3.02
CA GLY A 82 -1.03 -9.00 -4.27
C GLY A 82 -2.33 -8.20 -4.14
N TYR A 83 -3.11 -8.50 -3.11
CA TYR A 83 -4.36 -7.81 -2.81
C TYR A 83 -4.17 -6.30 -2.68
N LEU A 84 -3.15 -5.85 -1.93
CA LEU A 84 -2.88 -4.42 -1.79
C LEU A 84 -2.41 -3.76 -3.07
N ARG A 85 -1.63 -4.43 -3.94
CA ARG A 85 -1.27 -3.89 -5.26
C ARG A 85 -2.51 -3.66 -6.10
N ASP A 86 -3.37 -4.66 -6.18
CA ASP A 86 -4.58 -4.63 -7.00
C ASP A 86 -5.57 -3.59 -6.47
N ARG A 87 -5.67 -3.45 -5.15
CA ARG A 87 -6.62 -2.53 -4.51
C ARG A 87 -6.17 -1.08 -4.52
N ILE A 88 -4.89 -0.81 -4.23
CA ILE A 88 -4.35 0.56 -4.09
C ILE A 88 -3.89 1.13 -5.45
N GLY A 89 -3.41 0.29 -6.37
CA GLY A 89 -2.95 0.73 -7.69
C GLY A 89 -1.57 1.40 -7.74
N ILE A 90 -0.77 1.29 -6.67
CA ILE A 90 0.62 1.77 -6.57
C ILE A 90 1.58 0.57 -6.48
N ASP A 91 2.77 0.71 -7.05
CA ASP A 91 3.86 -0.27 -6.84
C ASP A 91 4.29 -0.31 -5.36
N LEU A 92 4.06 -1.45 -4.70
CA LEU A 92 4.41 -1.65 -3.29
C LEU A 92 5.91 -1.84 -3.09
N TRP A 93 6.48 -1.08 -2.16
CA TRP A 93 7.72 -1.40 -1.45
C TRP A 93 7.38 -2.09 -0.12
N GLN A 94 8.04 -3.19 0.19
CA GLN A 94 7.80 -3.91 1.44
C GLN A 94 8.69 -3.35 2.56
N HIS A 95 8.11 -3.15 3.74
CA HIS A 95 8.90 -2.88 4.95
C HIS A 95 9.53 -4.20 5.42
N ASP A 96 10.82 -4.35 5.17
CA ASP A 96 11.62 -5.47 5.66
C ASP A 96 12.40 -5.04 6.90
N MET A 97 12.10 -5.67 8.04
CA MET A 97 12.85 -5.47 9.30
C MET A 97 14.24 -6.13 9.29
N SER A 98 14.57 -6.93 8.26
CA SER A 98 15.83 -7.67 8.11
C SER A 98 16.87 -7.03 7.17
N GLY A 99 16.51 -5.97 6.42
CA GLY A 99 17.45 -5.16 5.65
C GLY A 99 17.90 -5.73 4.30
N HIS A 100 17.11 -6.56 3.62
CA HIS A 100 17.43 -7.14 2.31
C HIS A 100 16.47 -6.68 1.20
N HIS A 101 17.03 -6.17 0.10
CA HIS A 101 16.29 -5.50 -0.97
C HIS A 101 16.09 -6.40 -2.21
N HIS A 102 14.83 -6.66 -2.59
CA HIS A 102 14.48 -7.21 -3.90
C HIS A 102 13.60 -6.21 -4.67
N ARG A 103 14.13 -5.68 -5.79
CA ARG A 103 13.43 -4.76 -6.71
C ARG A 103 12.78 -5.55 -7.86
N GLN A 104 11.49 -5.35 -8.09
CA GLN A 104 10.87 -5.57 -9.39
C GLN A 104 10.03 -4.34 -9.74
N ILE A 105 10.57 -3.49 -10.61
CA ILE A 105 9.86 -2.34 -11.18
C ILE A 105 9.08 -2.86 -12.39
N ARG A 106 7.75 -2.76 -12.40
CA ARG A 106 6.96 -2.98 -13.61
C ARG A 106 6.98 -1.70 -14.46
N GLN A 107 7.21 -1.85 -15.76
CA GLN A 107 6.94 -0.77 -16.71
C GLN A 107 5.42 -0.64 -16.91
N ARG A 108 4.87 0.57 -16.77
CA ARG A 108 3.43 0.85 -16.96
C ARG A 108 3.11 0.88 -18.47
N PRO A 109 1.99 0.29 -18.93
CA PRO A 109 1.51 0.53 -20.29
C PRO A 109 0.93 1.94 -20.42
N GLU A 110 1.19 2.59 -21.56
CA GLU A 110 0.70 3.95 -21.87
C GLU A 110 -0.82 4.05 -21.81
N ARG A 111 -1.30 5.13 -21.19
CA ARG A 111 -2.73 5.47 -21.07
C ARG A 111 -3.26 5.80 -22.46
N ARG A 112 -4.17 4.98 -23.01
CA ARG A 112 -4.90 5.33 -24.25
C ARG A 112 -5.72 6.61 -24.01
N GLU A 113 -5.47 7.63 -24.83
CA GLU A 113 -6.29 8.81 -24.93
C GLU A 113 -7.72 8.41 -25.33
N ILE A 114 -8.68 8.72 -24.46
CA ILE A 114 -10.10 8.70 -24.78
C ILE A 114 -10.40 9.96 -25.59
N GLY A 115 -10.75 9.74 -26.85
CA GLY A 115 -10.95 10.76 -27.86
C GLY A 115 -11.98 11.83 -27.47
N GLN A 116 -11.70 13.03 -27.98
CA GLN A 116 -12.59 14.17 -28.03
C GLN A 116 -13.94 13.78 -28.64
N LEU A 117 -15.02 13.90 -27.87
CA LEU A 117 -16.37 14.05 -28.41
C LEU A 117 -16.62 15.55 -28.56
N GLN A 118 -16.54 16.03 -29.80
CA GLN A 118 -17.04 17.35 -30.18
C GLN A 118 -18.58 17.27 -30.33
N PHE A 119 -19.28 18.22 -29.71
CA PHE A 119 -20.61 18.66 -30.13
C PHE A 119 -20.46 19.69 -31.25
#